data_AF-A0A534SGM8-F1
#
_entry.id   AF-A0A534SGM8-F1
#
_cell.length_a   1.000
_cell.length_b   1.000
_cell.length_c   1.000
_cell.angle_alpha   90.00
_cell.angle_beta   90.00
_cell.angle_gamma   90.00
#
_symmetry.space_group_name_H-M   'P 1'
#
loop_
_entity.id
_entity.type
_entity.pdbx_description
1 polymer ?
#
loop_
_entity_poly.entity_id
_entity_poly.type
_entity_poly.pdbx_seq_one_letter_code
_entity_poly.pdbx_strand_id
1 'polypeptide(L)'
;MRANRIAAAIEHRLAARGIEVDVNDLRALPLVLQHRVLREGRAVFVVDRRALVRFMSETLPRALDFLPFHRRMLEASARRLARDGS
;
A
#
# COMPACT_ATOMS: atom_id res chain seq x y z
N MET A 1 18.05 -9.41 0.12
CA MET A 1 18.32 -10.39 1.20
C MET A 1 18.06 -9.89 2.62
N ARG A 2 18.36 -8.64 3.00
CA ARG A 2 18.16 -8.15 4.40
C ARG A 2 16.71 -7.80 4.75
N ALA A 3 15.96 -7.22 3.82
CA ALA A 3 14.54 -6.87 4.01
C ALA A 3 13.65 -8.11 4.23
N ASN A 4 13.83 -9.17 3.43
CA ASN A 4 13.06 -10.42 3.57
C ASN A 4 13.29 -11.10 4.93
N ARG A 5 14.51 -10.99 5.50
CA ARG A 5 14.76 -11.49 6.87
C ARG A 5 14.02 -10.68 7.93
N ILE A 6 13.93 -9.36 7.77
CA ILE A 6 13.19 -8.49 8.69
C ILE A 6 11.69 -8.79 8.59
N ALA A 7 11.16 -8.92 7.38
CA ALA A 7 9.77 -9.33 7.12
C ALA A 7 9.44 -10.67 7.81
N ALA A 8 10.22 -11.72 7.54
CA ALA A 8 10.03 -13.04 8.14
C ALA A 8 10.16 -13.02 9.67
N ALA A 9 11.06 -12.20 10.22
CA ALA A 9 11.19 -12.05 11.68
C ALA A 9 9.98 -11.35 12.31
N ILE A 10 9.40 -10.36 11.63
CA ILE A 10 8.18 -9.66 12.07
C ILE A 10 6.98 -10.63 12.03
N GLU A 11 6.80 -11.34 10.90
CA GLU A 11 5.75 -12.35 10.73
C GLU A 11 5.83 -13.41 11.83
N HIS A 12 6.99 -14.04 12.01
CA HIS A 12 7.17 -15.08 13.02
C HIS A 12 6.85 -14.58 14.44
N ARG A 13 7.30 -13.37 14.80
CA ARG A 13 7.08 -12.81 16.14
C ARG A 13 5.64 -12.40 16.39
N LEU A 14 4.90 -12.00 15.37
CA LEU A 14 3.49 -11.62 15.48
C LEU A 14 2.57 -12.84 15.40
N ALA A 15 2.90 -13.83 14.57
CA ALA A 15 2.21 -15.12 14.52
C ALA A 15 2.24 -15.84 15.87
N ALA A 16 3.39 -15.81 16.56
CA ALA A 16 3.52 -16.34 17.93
C ALA A 16 2.59 -15.66 18.97
N ARG A 17 2.01 -14.49 18.63
CA ARG A 17 1.04 -13.76 19.45
C ARG A 17 -0.40 -13.93 18.96
N GLY A 18 -0.64 -14.82 17.99
CA GLY A 18 -1.95 -15.00 17.35
C GLY A 18 -2.36 -13.83 16.46
N ILE A 19 -1.41 -12.99 16.04
CA ILE A 19 -1.66 -11.86 15.15
C ILE A 19 -1.29 -12.29 13.73
N GLU A 20 -2.28 -12.30 12.85
CA GLU A 20 -2.06 -12.53 11.42
C GLU A 20 -1.46 -11.27 10.77
N VAL A 21 -0.46 -11.47 9.91
CA VAL A 21 0.28 -10.38 9.27
C VAL A 21 0.41 -10.66 7.79
N ASP A 22 0.08 -9.66 6.99
CA ASP A 22 0.35 -9.65 5.56
C ASP A 22 1.52 -8.71 5.26
N VAL A 23 2.57 -9.23 4.62
CA VAL A 23 3.77 -8.47 4.25
C VAL A 23 3.86 -8.33 2.74
N ASN A 24 3.84 -7.09 2.29
CA ASN A 24 3.90 -6.74 0.87
C ASN A 24 5.14 -5.88 0.57
N ASP A 25 5.76 -6.08 -0.61
CA ASP A 25 6.73 -5.11 -1.14
C ASP A 25 5.98 -3.87 -1.61
N LEU A 26 6.13 -2.78 -0.86
CA LEU A 26 5.47 -1.51 -1.13
C LEU A 26 5.71 -1.01 -2.56
N ARG A 27 6.85 -1.33 -3.19
CA ARG A 27 7.16 -0.88 -4.56
C ARG A 27 6.40 -1.66 -5.64
N ALA A 28 5.98 -2.89 -5.33
CA ALA A 28 5.24 -3.76 -6.24
C ALA A 28 3.71 -3.59 -6.09
N LEU A 29 3.26 -2.93 -5.01
CA LEU A 29 1.83 -2.68 -4.80
C LEU A 29 1.26 -1.71 -5.85
N PRO A 30 -0.05 -1.82 -6.18
CA PRO A 30 -0.76 -0.81 -6.93
C PRO A 30 -0.62 0.58 -6.30
N LEU A 31 -0.52 1.62 -7.13
CA LEU A 31 -0.28 3.01 -6.71
C LEU A 31 -1.25 3.50 -5.61
N VAL A 32 -2.51 3.05 -5.65
CA VAL A 32 -3.53 3.36 -4.64
C VAL A 32 -3.13 2.82 -3.26
N LEU A 33 -2.63 1.59 -3.20
CA LEU A 33 -2.17 0.97 -1.96
C LEU A 33 -0.85 1.58 -1.51
N GLN A 34 0.05 1.92 -2.43
CA GLN A 34 1.27 2.66 -2.08
C GLN A 34 0.94 3.99 -1.39
N HIS A 35 0.07 4.78 -2.00
CA HIS A 35 -0.40 6.05 -1.43
C HIS A 35 -1.09 5.84 -0.08
N ARG A 36 -1.95 4.82 0.05
CA ARG A 36 -2.63 4.52 1.31
C ARG A 36 -1.64 4.24 2.43
N VAL A 37 -0.62 3.41 2.19
CA VAL A 37 0.44 3.13 3.15
C VAL A 37 1.21 4.39 3.53
N LEU A 38 1.52 5.26 2.56
CA LEU A 38 2.23 6.53 2.85
C LEU A 38 1.37 7.54 3.63
N ARG A 39 0.05 7.54 3.42
CA ARG A 39 -0.89 8.46 4.07
C ARG A 39 -1.30 8.01 5.47
N GLU A 40 -1.61 6.73 5.63
CA GLU A 40 -2.22 6.16 6.85
C GLU A 40 -1.23 5.32 7.66
N GLY A 41 -0.19 4.81 7.01
CA GLY A 41 0.78 3.92 7.64
C GLY A 41 1.71 4.64 8.61
N ARG A 42 2.28 3.86 9.52
CA ARG A 42 3.31 4.32 10.44
C ARG A 42 4.63 3.62 10.13
N ALA A 43 5.68 4.40 9.91
CA ALA A 43 7.02 3.85 9.74
C ALA A 43 7.48 3.18 11.04
N VAL A 44 7.67 1.86 11.01
CA VAL A 44 8.20 1.07 12.14
C VAL A 44 9.73 1.05 12.12
N PHE A 45 10.33 1.03 10.92
CA PHE A 45 11.78 1.00 10.75
C PHE A 45 12.18 1.67 9.43
N VAL A 46 13.21 2.52 9.48
CA VAL A 46 13.75 3.23 8.31
C VAL A 46 15.28 3.19 8.38
N VAL A 47 15.91 2.45 7.47
CA VAL A 47 17.39 2.42 7.36
C VAL A 47 17.92 3.67 6.70
N ASP A 48 17.30 4.07 5.59
CA ASP A 48 17.71 5.21 4.77
C ASP A 48 16.54 6.18 4.61
N ARG A 49 16.64 7.30 5.33
CA ARG A 49 15.63 8.36 5.29
C ARG A 49 15.57 9.06 3.93
N ARG A 50 16.69 9.18 3.21
CA ARG A 50 16.73 9.80 1.88
C ARG A 50 16.00 8.94 0.86
N ALA A 51 16.18 7.62 0.93
CA ALA A 51 15.43 6.69 0.10
C ALA A 51 13.91 6.78 0.36
N LEU A 52 13.49 6.89 1.62
CA LEU A 52 12.08 7.09 1.98
C LEU A 52 11.54 8.40 1.40
N VAL A 53 12.23 9.51 1.61
CA VAL A 53 11.81 10.83 1.10
C VAL A 53 11.68 10.81 -0.42
N ARG A 54 12.64 10.22 -1.14
CA ARG A 54 12.60 10.08 -2.60
C ARG A 54 11.38 9.26 -3.05
N PHE A 55 11.16 8.11 -2.41
CA PHE A 55 9.99 7.28 -2.71
C PHE A 55 8.68 8.04 -2.48
N MET A 56 8.57 8.81 -1.39
CA MET A 56 7.40 9.63 -1.10
C MET A 56 7.20 10.74 -2.14
N SER A 57 8.27 11.47 -2.50
CA SER A 57 8.20 12.56 -3.48
C SER A 57 7.82 12.09 -4.88
N GLU A 58 8.17 10.86 -5.24
CA GLU A 58 7.79 10.26 -6.53
C GLU A 58 6.35 9.69 -6.50
N THR A 59 5.96 9.07 -5.38
CA THR A 59 4.69 8.34 -5.28
C THR A 59 3.50 9.26 -5.03
N LEU A 60 3.63 10.24 -4.13
CA LEU A 60 2.49 11.07 -3.73
C LEU A 60 1.91 11.90 -4.88
N PRO A 61 2.71 12.62 -5.70
CA PRO A 61 2.17 13.36 -6.83
C PRO A 61 1.47 12.46 -7.84
N ARG A 62 2.12 11.35 -8.22
CA ARG A 62 1.56 10.36 -9.15
C ARG A 62 0.22 9.81 -8.65
N ALA A 63 0.12 9.54 -7.35
CA ALA A 63 -1.13 9.08 -6.76
C ALA A 63 -2.21 10.16 -6.78
N LEU A 64 -1.87 11.42 -6.46
CA LEU A 64 -2.83 12.53 -6.51
C LEU A 64 -3.37 12.76 -7.93
N ASP A 65 -2.53 12.57 -8.95
CA ASP A 65 -2.97 12.62 -10.35
C ASP A 65 -3.86 11.43 -10.73
N PHE A 66 -3.57 10.23 -10.21
CA PHE A 66 -4.26 8.99 -10.56
C PHE A 66 -5.61 8.78 -9.83
N LEU A 67 -5.68 9.11 -8.54
CA LEU A 67 -6.81 8.79 -7.66
C LEU A 67 -8.17 9.31 -8.14
N PRO A 68 -8.29 10.55 -8.70
CA PRO A 68 -9.56 11.03 -9.24
C PRO A 68 -10.11 10.13 -10.35
N PHE A 69 -9.25 9.64 -11.24
CA PHE A 69 -9.65 8.73 -12.33
C PHE A 69 -10.04 7.36 -11.79
N HIS A 70 -9.25 6.82 -10.86
CA HIS A 70 -9.56 5.56 -10.21
C HIS A 70 -10.93 5.58 -9.52
N ARG A 71 -11.23 6.66 -8.80
CA ARG A 71 -12.53 6.86 -8.15
C ARG A 71 -13.68 6.87 -9.17
N ARG A 72 -13.56 7.65 -10.26
CA ARG A 72 -14.58 7.70 -11.31
C ARG A 72 -14.81 6.34 -11.96
N MET A 73 -13.74 5.57 -12.17
CA MET A 73 -13.82 4.21 -12.70
C MET A 73 -14.61 3.30 -11.75
N LEU A 74 -14.30 3.31 -10.45
CA LEU A 74 -15.03 2.50 -9.46
C LEU A 74 -16.51 2.89 -9.39
N GLU A 75 -16.83 4.19 -9.40
CA GLU A 75 -18.21 4.68 -9.42
C GLU A 75 -18.97 4.21 -10.67
N ALA A 76 -18.33 4.25 -11.84
CA ALA A 76 -18.91 3.76 -13.09
C ALA A 76 -19.16 2.24 -13.04
N SER A 77 -18.19 1.46 -12.54
CA SER A 77 -18.32 0.01 -12.37
C SER A 77 -19.46 -0.34 -11.40
N ALA A 78 -19.56 0.35 -10.27
CA ALA A 78 -20.64 0.13 -9.31
C ALA A 78 -22.02 0.40 -9.91
N ARG A 79 -22.17 1.46 -10.71
CA ARG A 79 -23.44 1.75 -11.43
C ARG A 79 -23.81 0.68 -12.45
N ARG A 80 -22.83 0.07 -13.12
CA ARG A 80 -23.09 -1.05 -14.05
C ARG A 80 -23.58 -2.28 -13.30
N LEU A 81 -22.87 -2.68 -12.26
CA LEU A 81 -23.25 -3.83 -11.42
C LEU A 81 -24.66 -3.68 -10.83
N ALA A 82 -25.03 -2.48 -10.39
CA ALA A 82 -26.38 -2.22 -9.87
C ALA A 82 -27.48 -2.37 -10.93
N ARG A 83 -27.19 -2.08 -12.21
CA ARG A 83 -28.14 -2.25 -13.33
C ARG A 83 -28.25 -3.70 -13.75
N ASP A 84 -27.15 -4.44 -13.79
CA ASP A 84 -27.11 -5.82 -14.25
C ASP A 84 -27.59 -6.83 -13.19
N GLY A 85 -27.60 -6.44 -11.91
CA GLY A 85 -28.13 -7.22 -10.80
C GLY A 85 -29.60 -6.93 -10.43
N SER A 86 -30.31 -6.11 -11.22
CA SER A 86 -31.73 -5.78 -11.05
C SER A 86 -32.61 -6.55 -12.05
#